data_AF-A0A372BXQ7-F1
#
_entry.id   AF-A0A372BXQ7-F1
#
_cell.length_a   1.000
_cell.length_b   1.000
_cell.length_c   1.000
_cell.angle_alpha   90.00
_cell.angle_beta   90.00
_cell.angle_gamma   90.00
#
_symmetry.space_group_name_H-M   'P 1'
#
loop_
_entity.id
_entity.type
_entity.pdbx_description
1 polymer ?
#
loop_
_entity_poly.entity_id
_entity_poly.type
_entity_poly.pdbx_seq_one_letter_code
_entity_poly.pdbx_strand_id
1 'polypeptide(L)'
;MIPSVASRQRLEALGIDVWVRRDRRAAASIPTQAEQVDDASPRSGPAMPRVRMASGDGDWLLVQDAPWDGRHETLLGDIQAAIGSARCRFGQWAHSDSAGVSVTELDSRGIRHVLVFGQAPEGTGEVGVVLAPDLPQLATSADARRRLWCVLVAELDD
;
A
#
# COMPACT_ATOMS: atom_id res chain seq x y z
N MET A 1 20.18 3.45 -19.52
CA MET A 1 20.64 4.23 -20.69
C MET A 1 20.11 5.65 -20.54
N ILE A 2 20.95 6.63 -20.22
CA ILE A 2 20.50 8.00 -19.92
C ILE A 2 20.20 8.71 -21.25
N PRO A 3 19.01 9.31 -21.45
CA PRO A 3 18.69 10.01 -22.68
C PRO A 3 19.62 11.22 -22.87
N SER A 4 20.13 11.37 -24.10
CA SER A 4 21.03 12.47 -24.47
C SER A 4 20.33 13.83 -24.38
N VAL A 5 21.11 14.91 -24.26
CA VAL A 5 20.59 16.28 -24.18
C VAL A 5 19.71 16.64 -25.38
N ALA A 6 20.07 16.16 -26.59
CA ALA A 6 19.29 16.37 -27.81
C ALA A 6 17.92 15.67 -27.77
N SER A 7 17.85 14.49 -27.14
CA SER A 7 16.59 13.77 -26.94
C SER A 7 15.66 14.51 -25.97
N ARG A 8 16.21 15.15 -24.92
CA ARG A 8 15.41 15.92 -23.96
C ARG A 8 14.80 17.18 -24.59
N GLN A 9 15.58 17.93 -25.37
CA GLN A 9 15.09 19.13 -26.06
C GLN A 9 13.96 18.82 -27.05
N ARG A 10 14.04 17.68 -27.74
CA ARG A 10 12.98 17.25 -28.66
C ARG A 10 11.68 16.89 -27.92
N LEU A 11 11.79 16.27 -26.74
CA LEU A 11 10.62 15.92 -25.92
C LEU A 11 9.96 17.17 -25.31
N GLU A 12 10.77 18.13 -24.88
CA GLU A 12 10.29 19.41 -24.36
C GLU A 12 9.57 20.24 -25.45
N ALA A 13 10.08 20.25 -26.68
CA ALA A 13 9.43 20.89 -27.83
C ALA A 13 8.08 20.25 -28.21
N LEU A 14 7.84 19.00 -27.77
CA LEU A 14 6.58 18.27 -27.96
C LEU A 14 5.64 18.41 -26.75
N GLY A 15 6.01 19.19 -25.73
CA GLY A 15 5.22 19.36 -24.51
C GLY A 15 5.20 18.11 -23.62
N ILE A 16 6.18 17.22 -23.76
CA ILE A 16 6.26 15.98 -22.98
C ILE A 16 7.17 16.22 -21.77
N ASP A 17 6.58 16.25 -20.57
CA ASP A 17 7.32 16.39 -19.31
C ASP A 17 8.16 15.14 -19.02
N VAL A 18 9.49 15.33 -18.91
CA VAL A 18 10.45 14.25 -18.65
C VAL A 18 10.79 14.20 -17.16
N TRP A 19 10.32 13.17 -16.47
CA TRP A 19 10.69 12.90 -15.08
C TRP A 19 12.06 12.21 -15.02
N VAL A 20 13.04 12.86 -14.39
CA VAL A 20 14.38 12.29 -14.18
C VAL A 20 14.50 11.78 -12.75
N ARG A 21 14.81 10.49 -12.60
CA ARG A 21 15.06 9.84 -11.32
C ARG A 21 16.27 10.49 -10.64
N ARG A 22 16.08 11.06 -9.44
CA ARG A 22 17.18 11.55 -8.60
C ARG A 22 17.76 10.37 -7.84
N ASP A 23 19.02 10.02 -8.12
CA ASP A 23 19.79 9.14 -7.24
C ASP A 23 20.06 9.87 -5.93
N ARG A 24 19.36 9.47 -4.87
CA ARG A 24 19.59 10.01 -3.53
C ARG A 24 20.26 8.93 -2.68
N ARG A 25 21.58 8.92 -2.74
CA ARG A 25 22.43 8.33 -1.70
C ARG A 25 22.32 9.22 -0.45
N ALA A 26 22.30 8.56 0.71
CA ALA A 26 22.36 9.10 2.08
C ALA A 26 21.00 9.38 2.77
N ALA A 27 20.74 8.49 3.72
CA ALA A 27 19.72 8.51 4.75
C ALA A 27 19.86 9.69 5.72
N ALA A 28 18.76 10.07 6.38
CA ALA A 28 18.72 10.39 7.81
C ALA A 28 17.27 10.59 8.29
N SER A 29 16.85 9.67 9.17
CA SER A 29 16.11 9.86 10.43
C SER A 29 14.75 10.57 10.45
N ILE A 30 13.70 9.82 10.81
CA ILE A 30 12.42 10.35 11.32
C ILE A 30 12.31 9.95 12.81
N PRO A 31 11.82 10.83 13.70
CA PRO A 31 11.93 10.65 15.15
C PRO A 31 10.88 9.70 15.72
N THR A 32 11.31 8.92 16.72
CA THR A 32 10.49 8.13 17.62
C THR A 32 9.88 9.04 18.69
N GLN A 33 8.57 9.00 18.88
CA GLN A 33 7.96 9.30 20.18
C GLN A 33 6.94 8.23 20.52
N ALA A 34 7.29 7.50 21.58
CA ALA A 34 6.40 6.69 22.38
C ALA A 34 5.76 7.61 23.42
N GLU A 35 4.48 7.41 23.71
CA GLU A 35 3.94 7.65 25.03
C GLU A 35 2.88 6.61 25.34
N GLN A 36 2.97 6.11 26.57
CA GLN A 36 2.47 4.86 27.10
C GLN A 36 1.49 5.21 28.23
N VAL A 37 0.37 4.52 28.36
CA VAL A 37 -0.30 4.34 29.66
C VAL A 37 -1.05 3.02 29.72
N ASP A 38 -0.67 2.24 30.73
CA ASP A 38 -1.28 1.01 31.25
C ASP A 38 -2.71 1.24 31.79
N ASP A 39 -3.62 0.28 31.57
CA ASP A 39 -4.48 -0.25 32.65
C ASP A 39 -4.99 -1.66 32.32
N ALA A 40 -5.07 -2.50 33.35
CA ALA A 40 -5.10 -3.95 33.29
C ALA A 40 -6.51 -4.56 33.20
N SER A 41 -6.68 -5.60 32.38
CA SER A 41 -7.66 -6.68 32.59
C SER A 41 -7.28 -7.96 31.83
N PRO A 42 -7.72 -9.15 32.29
CA PRO A 42 -7.01 -10.40 32.06
C PRO A 42 -7.40 -11.11 30.76
N ARG A 43 -6.37 -11.56 30.03
CA ARG A 43 -6.31 -12.81 29.24
C ARG A 43 -7.42 -13.05 28.21
N SER A 44 -7.21 -12.48 27.03
CA SER A 44 -7.35 -13.17 25.75
C SER A 44 -6.18 -12.68 24.89
N GLY A 45 -5.40 -13.60 24.30
CA GLY A 45 -4.32 -13.19 23.39
C GLY A 45 -4.91 -12.27 22.30
N PRO A 46 -4.17 -11.26 21.81
CA PRO A 46 -4.74 -10.32 20.83
C PRO A 46 -5.28 -11.10 19.64
N ALA A 47 -6.57 -10.94 19.35
CA ALA A 47 -7.18 -11.56 18.19
C ALA A 47 -6.43 -11.07 16.96
N MET A 48 -5.75 -11.99 16.27
CA MET A 48 -4.93 -11.63 15.12
C MET A 48 -5.81 -11.07 14.00
N PRO A 49 -5.43 -9.96 13.36
CA PRO A 49 -6.20 -9.40 12.27
C PRO A 49 -6.35 -10.42 11.14
N ARG A 50 -7.55 -10.49 10.55
CA ARG A 50 -7.88 -11.44 9.49
C ARG A 50 -8.43 -10.71 8.27
N VAL A 51 -8.12 -11.22 7.07
CA VAL A 51 -8.57 -10.65 5.79
C VAL A 51 -9.43 -11.64 5.04
N ARG A 52 -10.59 -11.19 4.56
CA ARG A 52 -11.35 -11.87 3.51
C ARG A 52 -10.79 -11.42 2.18
N MET A 53 -10.14 -12.32 1.46
CA MET A 53 -9.52 -12.02 0.17
C MET A 53 -10.28 -12.67 -0.98
N ALA A 54 -10.30 -12.00 -2.12
CA ALA A 54 -10.72 -12.61 -3.37
C ALA A 54 -9.69 -13.67 -3.81
N SER A 55 -10.20 -14.68 -4.53
CA SER A 55 -9.35 -15.68 -5.19
C SER A 55 -8.46 -15.00 -6.24
N GLY A 56 -7.23 -15.49 -6.37
CA GLY A 56 -6.25 -15.01 -7.35
C GLY A 56 -4.83 -15.37 -6.93
N ASP A 57 -3.89 -15.19 -7.86
CA ASP A 57 -2.48 -15.59 -7.70
C ASP A 57 -1.53 -14.40 -7.50
N GLY A 58 -2.08 -13.19 -7.38
CA GLY A 58 -1.30 -11.97 -7.18
C GLY A 58 -0.56 -11.94 -5.84
N ASP A 59 0.64 -11.36 -5.84
CA ASP A 59 1.52 -11.20 -4.67
C ASP A 59 1.27 -9.90 -3.89
N TRP A 60 0.41 -9.03 -4.39
CA TRP A 60 -0.07 -7.82 -3.72
C TRP A 60 -1.51 -7.98 -3.25
N LEU A 61 -1.78 -7.60 -2.01
CA LEU A 61 -3.12 -7.60 -1.43
C LEU A 61 -3.53 -6.17 -1.08
N LEU A 62 -4.55 -5.66 -1.76
CA LEU A 62 -5.17 -4.36 -1.52
C LEU A 62 -6.32 -4.55 -0.54
N VAL A 63 -6.26 -3.92 0.63
CA VAL A 63 -7.22 -4.11 1.72
C VAL A 63 -7.78 -2.78 2.20
N GLN A 64 -9.07 -2.74 2.45
CA GLN A 64 -9.74 -1.67 3.18
C GLN A 64 -10.69 -2.27 4.23
N ASP A 65 -11.14 -1.44 5.17
CA ASP A 65 -12.09 -1.87 6.21
C ASP A 65 -13.52 -2.07 5.67
N ALA A 66 -13.96 -1.17 4.77
CA ALA A 66 -15.29 -1.19 4.19
C ALA A 66 -15.41 -2.14 2.98
N PRO A 67 -16.60 -2.61 2.61
CA PRO A 67 -16.82 -3.31 1.35
C PRO A 67 -16.47 -2.43 0.15
N TRP A 68 -15.98 -3.05 -0.93
CA TRP A 68 -15.71 -2.37 -2.19
C TRP A 68 -17.03 -1.96 -2.86
N ASP A 69 -17.27 -0.65 -2.98
CA ASP A 69 -18.53 -0.09 -3.50
C ASP A 69 -18.40 0.49 -4.92
N GLY A 70 -17.19 0.43 -5.51
CA GLY A 70 -16.89 0.90 -6.87
C GLY A 70 -16.71 2.42 -7.02
N ARG A 71 -16.92 3.23 -5.97
CA ARG A 71 -16.84 4.70 -6.09
C ARG A 71 -15.47 5.23 -6.54
N HIS A 72 -14.43 4.45 -6.29
CA HIS A 72 -13.05 4.81 -6.59
C HIS A 72 -12.42 3.86 -7.63
N GLU A 73 -13.22 3.25 -8.51
CA GLU A 73 -12.75 2.25 -9.48
C GLU A 73 -11.61 2.77 -10.38
N THR A 74 -11.68 4.01 -10.85
CA THR A 74 -10.62 4.61 -11.69
C THR A 74 -9.31 4.73 -10.92
N LEU A 75 -9.37 5.26 -9.69
CA LEU A 75 -8.18 5.39 -8.84
C LEU A 75 -7.57 4.02 -8.51
N LEU A 76 -8.40 3.03 -8.21
CA LEU A 76 -7.95 1.67 -7.96
C LEU A 76 -7.34 1.06 -9.23
N GLY A 77 -7.94 1.31 -10.39
CA GLY A 77 -7.39 0.91 -11.69
C GLY A 77 -6.01 1.49 -11.94
N ASP A 78 -5.79 2.77 -11.61
CA ASP A 78 -4.49 3.42 -11.74
C ASP A 78 -3.44 2.79 -10.79
N ILE A 79 -3.82 2.55 -9.53
CA ILE A 79 -2.95 1.88 -8.54
C ILE A 79 -2.60 0.47 -9.00
N GLN A 80 -3.59 -0.28 -9.50
CA GLN A 80 -3.38 -1.62 -10.06
C GLN A 80 -2.50 -1.60 -11.31
N ALA A 81 -2.68 -0.64 -12.20
CA ALA A 81 -1.86 -0.52 -13.40
C ALA A 81 -0.40 -0.23 -13.04
N ALA A 82 -0.17 0.53 -11.97
CA ALA A 82 1.17 0.87 -11.52
C ALA A 82 1.89 -0.29 -10.81
N ILE A 83 1.16 -1.12 -10.06
CA ILE A 83 1.71 -2.34 -9.43
C ILE A 83 1.82 -3.50 -10.45
N GLY A 84 0.85 -3.58 -11.35
CA GLY A 84 0.58 -4.70 -12.25
C GLY A 84 -0.74 -5.38 -11.89
N SER A 85 -1.76 -5.28 -12.75
CA SER A 85 -3.11 -5.76 -12.43
C SER A 85 -3.18 -7.25 -12.08
N ALA A 86 -2.36 -8.09 -12.70
CA ALA A 86 -2.25 -9.52 -12.40
C ALA A 86 -1.61 -9.83 -11.04
N ARG A 87 -0.87 -8.87 -10.48
CA ARG A 87 -0.23 -8.98 -9.16
C ARG A 87 -1.19 -8.59 -8.04
N CYS A 88 -2.27 -7.87 -8.34
CA CYS A 88 -3.17 -7.33 -7.33
C CYS A 88 -4.33 -8.28 -7.02
N ARG A 89 -4.57 -8.47 -5.73
CA ARG A 89 -5.75 -9.11 -5.16
C ARG A 89 -6.46 -8.12 -4.27
N PHE A 90 -7.78 -8.24 -4.16
CA PHE A 90 -8.57 -7.40 -3.27
C PHE A 90 -8.96 -8.17 -2.02
N GLY A 91 -8.95 -7.49 -0.89
CA GLY A 91 -9.42 -8.01 0.38
C GLY A 91 -10.18 -6.96 1.18
N GLN A 92 -10.82 -7.46 2.24
CA GLN A 92 -11.49 -6.66 3.25
C GLN A 92 -11.10 -7.20 4.62
N TRP A 93 -10.85 -6.32 5.59
CA TRP A 93 -10.67 -6.74 6.97
C TRP A 93 -11.92 -7.50 7.48
N ALA A 94 -11.70 -8.59 8.19
CA ALA A 94 -12.76 -9.39 8.76
C ALA A 94 -12.99 -8.98 10.21
N HIS A 95 -14.22 -8.62 10.55
CA HIS A 95 -14.62 -8.27 11.92
C HIS A 95 -15.03 -9.49 12.76
N SER A 96 -14.71 -10.71 12.30
CA SER A 96 -15.01 -11.95 13.02
C SER A 96 -13.81 -12.89 12.98
N ASP A 97 -13.46 -13.44 14.15
CA ASP A 97 -12.33 -14.36 14.35
C ASP A 97 -12.43 -15.64 13.53
N SER A 98 -13.63 -15.99 13.03
CA SER A 98 -13.86 -17.21 12.25
C SER A 98 -13.75 -17.00 10.73
N ALA A 99 -13.71 -15.76 10.26
CA ALA A 99 -13.78 -15.44 8.84
C ALA A 99 -12.47 -14.87 8.30
N GLY A 100 -11.98 -15.43 7.18
CA GLY A 100 -10.80 -14.94 6.49
C GLY A 100 -9.51 -15.67 6.86
N VAL A 101 -8.39 -15.12 6.38
CA VAL A 101 -7.02 -15.62 6.55
C VAL A 101 -6.30 -14.68 7.51
N SER A 102 -5.55 -15.23 8.46
CA SER A 102 -4.72 -14.42 9.37
C SER A 102 -3.66 -13.64 8.60
N VAL A 103 -3.27 -12.45 9.06
CA VAL A 103 -2.13 -11.70 8.48
C VAL A 103 -0.86 -12.57 8.44
N THR A 104 -0.62 -13.39 9.47
CA THR A 104 0.51 -14.33 9.54
C THR A 104 0.47 -15.46 8.51
N GLU A 105 -0.69 -15.74 7.92
CA GLU A 105 -0.89 -16.81 6.94
C GLU A 105 -0.81 -16.27 5.50
N LEU A 106 -0.67 -14.95 5.31
CA LEU A 106 -0.69 -14.32 3.98
C LEU A 106 0.49 -14.74 3.10
N ASP A 107 1.69 -14.89 3.68
CA ASP A 107 2.88 -15.36 2.96
C ASP A 107 2.67 -16.76 2.37
N SER A 108 2.05 -17.66 3.14
CA SER A 108 1.70 -19.01 2.66
C SER A 108 0.69 -19.01 1.50
N ARG A 109 -0.02 -17.89 1.30
CA ARG A 109 -0.94 -17.64 0.17
C ARG A 109 -0.28 -16.90 -0.99
N GLY A 110 1.03 -16.72 -0.95
CA GLY A 110 1.81 -16.02 -1.96
C GLY A 110 1.74 -14.50 -1.87
N ILE A 111 1.13 -13.95 -0.81
CA ILE A 111 1.05 -12.50 -0.61
C ILE A 111 2.36 -12.02 0.01
N ARG A 112 3.05 -11.12 -0.69
CA ARG A 112 4.30 -10.50 -0.25
C ARG A 112 4.10 -9.09 0.28
N HIS A 113 3.17 -8.35 -0.33
CA HIS A 113 2.87 -6.98 0.07
C HIS A 113 1.38 -6.81 0.35
N VAL A 114 1.07 -6.04 1.40
CA VAL A 114 -0.30 -5.71 1.79
C VAL A 114 -0.45 -4.20 1.79
N LEU A 115 -1.21 -3.67 0.83
CA LEU A 115 -1.55 -2.25 0.76
C LEU A 115 -2.85 -1.99 1.52
N VAL A 116 -2.75 -1.31 2.66
CA VAL A 116 -3.88 -1.02 3.54
C VAL A 116 -4.35 0.42 3.33
N PHE A 117 -5.60 0.60 2.88
CA PHE A 117 -6.21 1.92 2.76
C PHE A 117 -6.88 2.32 4.06
N GLY A 118 -6.41 3.42 4.65
CA GLY A 118 -6.93 3.96 5.90
C GLY A 118 -6.25 3.36 7.12
N GLN A 119 -7.02 3.06 8.16
CA GLN A 119 -6.48 2.56 9.42
C GLN A 119 -6.29 1.04 9.35
N ALA A 120 -5.07 0.58 9.64
CA ALA A 120 -4.80 -0.84 9.83
C ALA A 120 -5.26 -1.29 11.22
N PRO A 121 -5.82 -2.50 11.36
CA PRO A 121 -6.08 -3.10 12.67
C PRO A 121 -4.80 -3.23 13.50
N GLU A 122 -4.94 -3.20 14.82
CA GLU A 122 -3.83 -3.50 15.73
C GLU A 122 -3.25 -4.89 15.45
N GLY A 123 -1.93 -5.03 15.56
CA GLY A 123 -1.24 -6.29 15.29
C GLY A 123 -0.97 -6.60 13.82
N THR A 124 -1.29 -5.69 12.89
CA THR A 124 -0.95 -5.83 11.45
C THR A 124 0.53 -5.56 11.17
N GLY A 125 1.33 -5.12 12.14
CA GLY A 125 2.69 -4.57 11.97
C GLY A 125 3.78 -5.56 11.58
N GLU A 126 3.60 -6.27 10.47
CA GLU A 126 4.56 -7.19 9.87
C GLU A 126 5.27 -6.59 8.65
N VAL A 127 6.36 -7.24 8.24
CA VAL A 127 7.14 -6.92 7.03
C VAL A 127 6.23 -7.05 5.79
N GLY A 128 6.30 -6.08 4.87
CA GLY A 128 5.50 -6.07 3.63
C GLY A 128 4.15 -5.33 3.74
N VAL A 129 3.81 -4.77 4.90
CA VAL A 129 2.60 -3.95 5.04
C VAL A 129 2.88 -2.48 4.67
N VAL A 130 2.14 -1.99 3.69
CA VAL A 130 2.18 -0.61 3.21
C VAL A 130 0.92 0.12 3.64
N LEU A 131 1.06 1.12 4.50
CA LEU A 131 -0.06 1.96 4.91
C LEU A 131 -0.29 3.09 3.91
N ALA A 132 -1.50 3.17 3.39
CA ALA A 132 -1.96 4.22 2.50
C ALA A 132 -3.04 5.08 3.19
N PRO A 133 -3.13 6.37 2.82
CA PRO A 133 -4.33 7.15 3.08
C PRO A 133 -5.58 6.42 2.57
N ASP A 134 -6.74 6.71 3.16
CA ASP A 134 -7.99 6.13 2.69
C ASP A 134 -8.32 6.57 1.25
N LEU A 135 -9.20 5.81 0.57
CA LEU A 135 -9.55 6.10 -0.83
C LEU A 135 -10.19 7.48 -1.03
N PRO A 136 -11.09 7.97 -0.14
CA PRO A 136 -11.61 9.35 -0.23
C PRO A 136 -10.50 10.42 -0.18
N GLN A 137 -9.51 10.25 0.70
CA GLN A 137 -8.38 11.16 0.83
C GLN A 137 -7.47 11.08 -0.40
N LEU A 138 -7.20 9.88 -0.92
CA LEU A 138 -6.44 9.70 -2.16
C LEU A 138 -7.15 10.32 -3.36
N ALA A 139 -8.48 10.25 -3.43
CA ALA A 139 -9.26 10.85 -4.50
C ALA A 139 -9.14 12.39 -4.49
N THR A 140 -9.12 13.00 -3.30
CA THR A 140 -9.21 14.45 -3.14
C THR A 140 -7.86 15.16 -2.95
N SER A 141 -6.81 14.45 -2.55
CA SER A 141 -5.49 15.05 -2.24
C SER A 141 -4.38 14.56 -3.16
N ALA A 142 -3.82 15.48 -3.96
CA ALA A 142 -2.64 15.19 -4.78
C ALA A 142 -1.42 14.84 -3.92
N ASP A 143 -1.27 15.44 -2.73
CA ASP A 143 -0.19 15.12 -1.81
C ASP A 143 -0.33 13.72 -1.22
N ALA A 144 -1.56 13.27 -0.93
CA ALA A 144 -1.81 11.90 -0.49
C ALA A 144 -1.39 10.89 -1.57
N ARG A 145 -1.74 11.15 -2.84
CA ARG A 145 -1.31 10.33 -3.98
C ARG A 145 0.21 10.31 -4.17
N ARG A 146 0.86 11.46 -4.05
CA ARG A 146 2.34 11.54 -4.13
C ARG A 146 3.00 10.73 -3.02
N ARG A 147 2.49 10.81 -1.79
CA ARG A 147 3.02 10.04 -0.65
C ARG A 147 2.86 8.54 -0.89
N LEU A 148 1.67 8.11 -1.32
CA LEU A 148 1.43 6.71 -1.70
C LEU A 148 2.44 6.26 -2.77
N TRP A 149 2.61 7.06 -3.82
CA TRP A 149 3.53 6.72 -4.90
C TRP A 149 4.99 6.58 -4.44
N CYS A 150 5.46 7.48 -3.57
CA CYS A 150 6.80 7.38 -3.01
C CYS A 150 7.03 6.08 -2.24
N VAL A 151 6.01 5.58 -1.52
CA VAL A 151 6.12 4.33 -0.77
C VAL A 151 6.05 3.13 -1.73
N LEU A 152 5.10 3.13 -2.67
CA LEU A 152 4.96 2.04 -3.65
C LEU A 152 6.23 1.84 -4.48
N VAL A 153 6.89 2.91 -4.92
CA VAL A 153 8.13 2.78 -5.71
C VAL A 153 9.23 2.07 -4.93
N ALA A 154 9.34 2.28 -3.62
CA ALA A 154 10.34 1.60 -2.80
C ALA A 154 10.08 0.09 -2.70
N GLU A 155 8.82 -0.32 -2.69
CA GLU A 155 8.39 -1.72 -2.57
C GLU A 155 8.34 -2.45 -3.92
N LEU A 156 8.23 -1.72 -5.03
CA LEU A 156 8.20 -2.31 -6.38
C LEU A 156 9.60 -2.58 -6.96
N ASP A 157 10.65 -1.98 -6.39
CA ASP A 157 12.05 -2.17 -6.77
C ASP A 157 12.72 -3.35 -6.02
N ASP A 158 12.02 -4.02 -5.08
CA ASP A 158 12.44 -5.22 -4.33
C ASP A 158 12.03 -6.52 -5.05
#